data_AF-A0A813IKL6-F1
#
_entry.id   AF-A0A813IKL6-F1
#
_cell.length_a   1.000
_cell.length_b   1.000
_cell.length_c   1.000
_cell.angle_alpha   90.00
_cell.angle_beta   90.00
_cell.angle_gamma   90.00
#
_symmetry.space_group_name_H-M   'P 1'
#
loop_
_entity.id
_entity.type
_entity.pdbx_description
1 polymer ?
#
loop_
_entity_poly.entity_id
_entity_poly.type
_entity_poly.pdbx_seq_one_letter_code
_entity_poly.pdbx_strand_id
1 'polypeptide(L)'
;DGSMQRTTGATLMNEMSSRSHSIFTLIVEQRRRLAPAKEPEGDPGFGAFQDSEQSYVTAKFHLVDLAGSERAKRTGAVGSRFKESVSINSGLLALGNVISALGDPSKRGSHVPYRESKLTRLLQDSLGGNSRTVMVACVSCADGDFEETLNTLKYAHRARNIKNKPVVNVDPRGAQLAAMQGEIEALRSQLQRVSEGA
;
A
#
# COMPACT_ATOMS: atom_id res chain seq x y z
N ASP A 1 17.92 15.48 1.93
CA ASP A 1 17.12 15.44 0.70
C ASP A 1 17.26 14.10 0.00
N GLY A 2 16.17 13.35 -0.10
CA GLY A 2 16.15 12.06 -0.80
C GLY A 2 16.32 12.20 -2.32
N SER A 3 16.01 13.37 -2.88
CA SER A 3 16.28 13.73 -4.27
C SER A 3 17.78 13.71 -4.60
N MET A 4 18.64 14.08 -3.66
CA MET A 4 20.11 14.12 -3.84
C MET A 4 20.78 12.73 -3.79
N GLN A 5 20.10 11.69 -3.28
CA GLN A 5 20.63 10.32 -3.21
C GLN A 5 20.20 9.44 -4.40
N ARG A 6 19.49 10.00 -5.38
CA ARG A 6 19.14 9.25 -6.59
C ARG A 6 20.38 9.01 -7.45
N THR A 7 20.55 7.79 -7.92
CA THR A 7 21.50 7.47 -9.00
C THR A 7 21.00 8.13 -10.28
N THR A 8 21.63 9.23 -10.69
CA THR A 8 21.33 9.94 -11.94
C THR A 8 22.23 9.43 -13.06
N GLY A 9 21.67 9.26 -14.25
CA GLY A 9 22.42 8.80 -15.42
C GLY A 9 21.73 9.25 -16.71
N ALA A 10 22.36 10.17 -17.43
CA ALA A 10 21.78 10.77 -18.64
C ALA A 10 21.59 9.75 -19.78
N THR A 11 20.42 9.76 -20.41
CA THR A 11 20.11 9.09 -21.69
C THR A 11 19.77 10.14 -22.75
N LEU A 12 19.72 9.73 -24.02
CA LEU A 12 19.20 10.55 -25.12
C LEU A 12 17.74 11.02 -24.92
N MET A 13 16.99 10.39 -24.00
CA MET A 13 15.56 10.65 -23.77
C MET A 13 15.29 11.35 -22.42
N ASN A 14 16.24 11.37 -21.49
CA ASN A 14 16.10 12.09 -20.21
C ASN A 14 17.44 12.20 -19.47
N GLU A 15 17.71 13.38 -18.91
CA GLU A 15 19.01 13.73 -18.31
C GLU A 15 19.10 13.39 -16.82
N MET A 16 18.00 13.40 -16.07
CA MET A 16 18.07 13.42 -14.59
C MET A 16 17.21 12.42 -13.80
N SER A 17 16.36 11.57 -14.40
CA SER A 17 15.41 10.79 -13.58
C SER A 17 14.94 9.42 -14.10
N SER A 18 15.20 9.04 -15.36
CA SER A 18 14.47 7.92 -15.99
C SER A 18 14.86 6.50 -15.52
N ARG A 19 15.84 6.35 -14.62
CA ARG A 19 16.53 5.07 -14.40
C ARG A 19 16.33 4.39 -13.05
N SER A 20 15.47 4.91 -12.18
CA SER A 20 15.17 4.24 -10.91
C SER A 20 13.73 4.46 -10.49
N HIS A 21 13.16 3.47 -9.81
CA HIS A 21 11.89 3.63 -9.09
C HIS A 21 12.18 4.26 -7.74
N SER A 22 11.38 5.25 -7.34
CA SER A 22 11.40 5.77 -5.99
C SER A 22 10.06 5.61 -5.32
N ILE A 23 10.11 5.24 -4.05
CA ILE A 23 8.93 5.06 -3.21
C ILE A 23 9.16 5.88 -1.96
N PHE A 24 8.37 6.93 -1.79
CA PHE A 24 8.29 7.66 -0.54
C PHE A 24 7.09 7.13 0.25
N THR A 25 7.33 6.68 1.48
CA THR A 25 6.30 6.11 2.35
C THR A 25 6.09 6.99 3.56
N LEU A 26 4.86 7.48 3.74
CA LEU A 26 4.44 8.19 4.95
C LEU A 26 3.51 7.28 5.75
N ILE A 27 3.86 7.03 7.01
CA ILE A 27 3.00 6.32 7.96
C ILE A 27 2.42 7.35 8.92
N VAL A 28 1.10 7.40 9.00
CA VAL A 28 0.36 8.28 9.91
C VAL A 28 -0.33 7.41 10.94
N GLU A 29 -0.02 7.64 12.21
CA GLU A 29 -0.68 6.99 13.34
C GLU A 29 -1.58 8.00 14.03
N GLN A 30 -2.86 7.68 14.12
CA GLN A 30 -3.83 8.46 14.85
C GLN A 30 -4.18 7.74 16.15
N ARG A 31 -3.94 8.42 17.27
CA ARG A 31 -4.38 7.96 18.60
C ARG A 31 -5.69 8.64 18.94
N ARG A 32 -6.77 7.87 19.06
CA ARG A 32 -8.02 8.38 19.61
C ARG A 32 -7.99 8.16 21.12
N ARG A 33 -8.01 9.24 21.88
CA ARG A 33 -8.34 9.15 23.31
C ARG A 33 -9.84 8.89 23.39
N LEU A 34 -10.22 7.70 23.83
CA LEU A 34 -11.59 7.49 24.28
C LEU A 34 -11.74 8.29 25.58
N ALA A 35 -12.93 8.87 25.78
CA ALA A 35 -13.20 9.65 26.99
C ALA A 35 -12.90 8.76 28.21
N PRO A 36 -12.35 9.31 29.31
CA PRO A 36 -12.21 8.52 30.52
C PRO A 36 -13.59 7.93 30.82
N ALA A 37 -13.66 6.59 30.90
CA ALA A 37 -14.83 5.93 31.43
C ALA A 37 -15.13 6.62 32.77
N LYS A 38 -16.39 7.06 32.97
CA LYS A 38 -16.81 7.69 34.23
C LYS A 38 -16.22 6.85 35.37
N GLU A 39 -15.53 7.53 36.30
CA GLU A 39 -15.02 6.87 37.50
C GLU A 39 -16.15 6.01 38.09
N PRO A 40 -15.92 4.72 38.36
CA PRO A 40 -16.91 3.93 39.04
C PRO A 40 -17.14 4.58 40.40
N GLU A 41 -18.37 4.98 40.71
CA GLU A 41 -18.78 5.29 42.08
C GLU A 41 -18.69 3.97 42.88
N GLY A 42 -17.52 3.65 43.44
CA GLY A 42 -17.29 2.40 44.18
C GLY A 42 -15.83 2.14 44.59
N ASP A 43 -15.69 1.39 45.69
CA ASP A 43 -14.47 1.08 46.46
C ASP A 43 -13.26 0.59 45.60
N PRO A 44 -12.01 1.05 45.81
CA PRO A 44 -10.86 0.74 44.96
C PRO A 44 -10.23 -0.63 45.29
N GLY A 45 -11.06 -1.68 45.32
CA GLY A 45 -10.64 -3.07 45.52
C GLY A 45 -10.27 -3.77 44.21
N PHE A 46 -9.00 -4.15 44.07
CA PHE A 46 -8.43 -4.98 42.99
C PHE A 46 -8.60 -4.48 41.55
N GLY A 47 -7.55 -3.81 41.04
CA GLY A 47 -7.24 -3.82 39.60
C GLY A 47 -7.54 -2.55 38.81
N ALA A 48 -7.21 -1.37 39.35
CA ALA A 48 -7.21 -0.13 38.55
C ALA A 48 -5.97 -0.03 37.66
N PHE A 49 -5.80 -0.96 36.71
CA PHE A 49 -5.05 -0.67 35.49
C PHE A 49 -6.02 -0.06 34.49
N GLN A 50 -6.45 1.18 34.73
CA GLN A 50 -7.10 2.00 33.71
C GLN A 50 -6.02 2.50 32.75
N ASP A 51 -5.47 1.59 31.95
CA ASP A 51 -4.80 2.00 30.74
C ASP A 51 -5.90 2.51 29.82
N SER A 52 -6.07 3.83 29.80
CA SER A 52 -7.05 4.55 28.97
C SER A 52 -7.21 3.83 27.64
N GLU A 53 -8.44 3.42 27.27
CA GLU A 53 -8.72 2.78 25.99
C GLU A 53 -8.23 3.70 24.86
N GLN A 54 -7.02 3.45 24.38
CA GLN A 54 -6.43 4.19 23.28
C GLN A 54 -6.60 3.34 22.04
N SER A 55 -7.57 3.67 21.19
CA SER A 55 -7.67 3.04 19.88
C SER A 55 -6.69 3.72 18.93
N TYR A 56 -5.84 2.93 18.28
CA TYR A 56 -4.87 3.38 17.28
C TYR A 56 -5.38 3.03 15.89
N VAL A 57 -5.36 4.02 14.99
CA VAL A 57 -5.61 3.82 13.56
C VAL A 57 -4.35 4.20 12.80
N THR A 58 -3.95 3.38 11.84
CA THR A 58 -2.74 3.62 11.04
C THR A 58 -3.09 3.76 9.56
N ALA A 59 -2.59 4.81 8.93
CA ALA A 59 -2.65 5.00 7.48
C ALA A 59 -1.23 4.94 6.89
N LYS A 60 -1.09 4.29 5.75
CA LYS A 60 0.16 4.19 5.00
C LYS A 60 -0.05 4.80 3.61
N PHE A 61 0.70 5.84 3.30
CA PHE A 61 0.69 6.49 2.01
C PHE A 61 1.97 6.12 1.26
N HIS A 62 1.81 5.60 0.04
CA HIS A 62 2.91 5.37 -0.88
C HIS A 62 2.83 6.39 -2.02
N LEU A 63 3.88 7.22 -2.14
CA LEU A 63 4.07 8.12 -3.27
C LEU A 63 5.17 7.50 -4.14
N VAL A 64 4.77 7.00 -5.31
CA VAL A 64 5.63 6.19 -6.18
C VAL A 64 5.93 6.96 -7.45
N ASP A 65 7.22 7.18 -7.71
CA ASP A 65 7.74 7.70 -8.97
C ASP A 65 8.44 6.55 -9.69
N LEU A 66 7.88 6.14 -10.82
CA LEU A 66 8.38 4.99 -11.57
C LEU A 66 9.45 5.42 -12.58
N ALA A 67 10.42 4.54 -12.85
CA ALA A 67 11.32 4.69 -13.96
C ALA A 67 10.55 4.81 -15.29
N GLY A 68 11.24 5.32 -16.32
CA GLY A 68 10.68 5.50 -17.65
C GLY A 68 10.14 4.20 -18.23
N SER A 69 8.95 4.24 -18.82
CA SER A 69 8.29 3.08 -19.43
C SER A 69 8.79 2.75 -20.83
N GLU A 70 9.69 3.56 -21.38
CA GLU A 70 10.23 3.40 -22.70
C GLU A 70 11.07 2.11 -22.85
N ARG A 71 11.02 1.56 -24.06
CA ARG A 71 11.77 0.35 -24.39
C ARG A 71 13.26 0.66 -24.53
N ALA A 72 14.11 -0.20 -23.95
CA ALA A 72 15.57 -0.09 -24.01
C ALA A 72 16.16 0.02 -25.44
N LYS A 73 15.45 -0.48 -26.47
CA LYS A 73 15.87 -0.34 -27.86
C LYS A 73 15.82 1.12 -28.37
N ARG A 74 14.95 1.97 -27.81
CA ARG A 74 14.83 3.39 -28.17
C ARG A 74 15.86 4.27 -27.48
N THR A 75 16.52 3.79 -26.43
CA THR A 75 17.50 4.60 -25.67
C THR A 75 18.88 4.65 -26.32
N GLY A 76 19.12 3.85 -27.36
CA GLY A 76 20.43 3.74 -28.03
C GLY A 76 21.53 3.16 -27.14
N ALA A 77 21.18 2.58 -25.99
CA ALA A 77 22.15 2.08 -25.02
C ALA A 77 22.81 0.77 -25.50
N VAL A 78 24.14 0.69 -25.43
CA VAL A 78 24.95 -0.49 -25.76
C VAL A 78 25.76 -0.96 -24.55
N GLY A 79 26.18 -2.23 -24.55
CA GLY A 79 27.07 -2.80 -23.53
C GLY A 79 26.48 -2.81 -22.12
N SER A 80 27.21 -2.28 -21.12
CA SER A 80 26.79 -2.22 -19.72
C SER A 80 25.51 -1.41 -19.51
N ARG A 81 25.31 -0.33 -20.29
CA ARG A 81 24.10 0.52 -20.23
C ARG A 81 22.85 -0.19 -20.73
N PHE A 82 23.00 -1.12 -21.68
CA PHE A 82 21.88 -1.97 -22.13
C PHE A 82 21.46 -2.94 -21.02
N LYS A 83 22.42 -3.59 -20.36
CA LYS A 83 22.16 -4.50 -19.22
C LYS A 83 21.48 -3.78 -18.07
N GLU A 84 21.89 -2.54 -17.77
CA GLU A 84 21.25 -1.66 -16.79
C GLU A 84 19.79 -1.35 -17.17
N SER A 85 19.55 -0.95 -18.43
CA SER A 85 18.20 -0.65 -18.93
C SER A 85 17.26 -1.86 -18.85
N VAL A 86 17.77 -3.07 -19.11
CA VAL A 86 17.02 -4.32 -18.94
C VAL A 86 16.67 -4.57 -17.47
N SER A 87 17.62 -4.33 -16.57
CA SER A 87 17.41 -4.49 -15.12
C SER A 87 16.34 -3.51 -14.60
N ILE A 88 16.37 -2.26 -15.04
CA ILE A 88 15.36 -1.25 -14.68
C ILE A 88 13.97 -1.67 -15.19
N ASN A 89 13.89 -2.06 -16.46
CA ASN A 89 12.62 -2.47 -17.07
C ASN A 89 12.08 -3.79 -16.53
N SER A 90 12.89 -4.58 -15.82
CA SER A 90 12.40 -5.79 -15.13
C SER A 90 11.34 -5.46 -14.07
N GLY A 91 11.48 -4.34 -13.37
CA GLY A 91 10.49 -3.88 -12.38
C GLY A 91 9.17 -3.50 -13.03
N LEU A 92 9.22 -2.74 -14.14
CA LEU A 92 8.03 -2.36 -14.90
C LEU A 92 7.35 -3.54 -15.61
N LEU A 93 8.14 -4.50 -16.09
CA LEU A 93 7.63 -5.73 -16.68
C LEU A 93 6.86 -6.54 -15.63
N ALA A 94 7.46 -6.78 -14.47
CA ALA A 94 6.80 -7.47 -13.36
C ALA A 94 5.52 -6.73 -12.93
N LEU A 95 5.57 -5.40 -12.85
CA LEU A 95 4.39 -4.58 -12.56
C LEU A 95 3.30 -4.77 -13.62
N GLY A 96 3.67 -4.83 -14.90
CA GLY A 96 2.76 -5.12 -16.02
C GLY A 96 2.13 -6.50 -15.95
N ASN A 97 2.89 -7.52 -15.52
CA ASN A 97 2.40 -8.88 -15.30
C ASN A 97 1.36 -8.91 -14.18
N VAL A 98 1.65 -8.26 -13.04
CA VAL A 98 0.73 -8.14 -11.91
C VAL A 98 -0.56 -7.44 -12.31
N ILE A 99 -0.46 -6.31 -13.03
CA ILE A 99 -1.63 -5.56 -13.50
C ILE A 99 -2.46 -6.40 -14.48
N SER A 100 -1.82 -7.14 -15.37
CA SER A 100 -2.51 -8.00 -16.32
C SER A 100 -3.21 -9.17 -15.64
N ALA A 101 -2.60 -9.75 -14.60
CA ALA A 101 -3.22 -10.82 -13.81
C ALA A 101 -4.44 -10.34 -13.00
N LEU A 102 -4.36 -9.13 -12.44
CA LEU A 102 -5.44 -8.55 -11.62
C LEU A 102 -6.56 -7.89 -12.44
N GLY A 103 -6.22 -7.30 -13.59
CA GLY A 103 -7.13 -6.55 -14.44
C GLY A 103 -7.94 -7.40 -15.41
N ASP A 104 -7.58 -8.67 -15.60
CA ASP A 104 -8.28 -9.63 -16.44
C ASP A 104 -9.33 -10.42 -15.63
N PRO A 105 -10.64 -10.23 -15.88
CA PRO A 105 -11.69 -10.94 -15.16
C PRO A 105 -11.60 -12.47 -15.29
N SER A 106 -11.07 -12.97 -16.42
CA SER A 106 -10.90 -14.41 -16.65
C SER A 106 -9.83 -15.05 -15.78
N LYS A 107 -8.90 -14.23 -15.24
CA LYS A 107 -7.78 -14.67 -14.40
C LYS A 107 -8.04 -14.45 -12.91
N ARG A 108 -9.27 -14.09 -12.52
CA ARG A 108 -9.63 -13.94 -11.10
C ARG A 108 -9.36 -15.23 -10.32
N GLY A 109 -8.66 -15.10 -9.20
CA GLY A 109 -8.27 -16.24 -8.36
C GLY A 109 -7.00 -16.97 -8.81
N SER A 110 -6.40 -16.58 -9.94
CA SER A 110 -5.08 -17.10 -10.34
C SER A 110 -3.94 -16.49 -9.52
N HIS A 111 -2.78 -17.16 -9.53
CA HIS A 111 -1.59 -16.67 -8.86
C HIS A 111 -1.13 -15.32 -9.44
N VAL A 112 -0.99 -14.31 -8.58
CA VAL A 112 -0.50 -12.98 -8.96
C VAL A 112 1.01 -12.90 -8.66
N PRO A 113 1.87 -12.58 -9.65
CA PRO A 113 3.32 -12.74 -9.54
C PRO A 113 4.01 -11.56 -8.82
N TYR A 114 3.56 -11.17 -7.63
CA TYR A 114 4.19 -10.05 -6.88
C TYR A 114 5.67 -10.28 -6.59
N ARG A 115 6.11 -11.54 -6.50
CA ARG A 115 7.48 -11.93 -6.13
C ARG A 115 8.52 -11.71 -7.23
N GLU A 116 8.10 -11.44 -8.47
CA GLU A 116 9.01 -11.26 -9.61
C GLU A 116 9.91 -10.02 -9.49
N SER A 117 9.51 -9.00 -8.72
CA SER A 117 10.36 -7.83 -8.45
C SER A 117 10.19 -7.29 -7.03
N LYS A 118 11.21 -6.58 -6.53
CA LYS A 118 11.11 -5.86 -5.24
C LYS A 118 10.01 -4.80 -5.28
N LEU A 119 9.83 -4.13 -6.42
CA LEU A 119 8.81 -3.11 -6.64
C LEU A 119 7.40 -3.68 -6.42
N THR A 120 7.07 -4.78 -7.10
CA THR A 120 5.75 -5.42 -7.00
C THR A 120 5.49 -6.03 -5.62
N ARG A 121 6.53 -6.44 -4.89
CA ARG A 121 6.42 -6.87 -3.48
C ARG A 121 6.06 -5.71 -2.55
N LEU A 122 6.71 -4.56 -2.73
CA LEU A 122 6.43 -3.37 -1.92
C LEU A 122 5.04 -2.79 -2.22
N LEU A 123 4.57 -2.91 -3.46
CA LEU A 123 3.26 -2.40 -3.90
C LEU A 123 2.14 -3.43 -3.83
N GLN A 124 2.37 -4.59 -3.22
CA GLN A 124 1.37 -5.66 -3.14
C GLN A 124 0.05 -5.19 -2.48
N ASP A 125 0.13 -4.37 -1.43
CA ASP A 125 -1.06 -3.80 -0.80
C ASP A 125 -1.80 -2.80 -1.72
N SER A 126 -1.06 -2.13 -2.61
CA SER A 126 -1.58 -1.12 -3.53
C SER A 126 -2.25 -1.72 -4.77
N LEU A 127 -1.92 -2.94 -5.16
CA LEU A 127 -2.46 -3.58 -6.35
C LEU A 127 -3.27 -4.80 -5.93
N GLY A 128 -4.60 -4.69 -5.89
CA GLY A 128 -5.49 -5.79 -5.48
C GLY A 128 -5.56 -6.05 -3.97
N GLY A 129 -4.91 -5.23 -3.14
CA GLY A 129 -4.85 -5.38 -1.69
C GLY A 129 -5.68 -4.36 -0.90
N ASN A 130 -5.26 -4.13 0.36
CA ASN A 130 -5.85 -3.13 1.25
C ASN A 130 -5.23 -1.75 1.03
N SER A 131 -5.67 -1.06 -0.02
CA SER A 131 -5.23 0.30 -0.30
C SER A 131 -6.22 1.03 -1.20
N ARG A 132 -6.28 2.35 -1.05
CA ARG A 132 -6.89 3.24 -2.06
C ARG A 132 -5.78 3.67 -3.00
N THR A 133 -5.85 3.25 -4.26
CA THR A 133 -4.75 3.41 -5.20
C THR A 133 -5.18 4.24 -6.39
N VAL A 134 -4.35 5.21 -6.72
CA VAL A 134 -4.50 6.10 -7.89
C VAL A 134 -3.27 5.91 -8.75
N MET A 135 -3.48 5.73 -10.06
CA MET A 135 -2.43 5.71 -11.06
C MET A 135 -2.53 6.97 -11.90
N VAL A 136 -1.44 7.71 -12.03
CA VAL A 136 -1.32 8.85 -12.94
C VAL A 136 -0.48 8.39 -14.14
N ALA A 137 -1.08 8.42 -15.32
CA ALA A 137 -0.41 8.08 -16.57
C ALA A 137 0.09 9.36 -17.25
N CYS A 138 1.40 9.59 -17.21
CA CYS A 138 2.03 10.71 -17.90
C CYS A 138 2.33 10.33 -19.35
N VAL A 139 1.85 11.12 -20.30
CA VAL A 139 1.99 10.87 -21.73
C VAL A 139 2.48 12.12 -22.47
N SER A 140 3.14 11.91 -23.60
CA SER A 140 3.59 12.97 -24.51
C SER A 140 2.59 13.13 -25.65
N CYS A 141 2.35 14.38 -26.07
CA CYS A 141 1.54 14.70 -27.24
C CYS A 141 2.36 14.73 -28.55
N ALA A 142 3.66 14.46 -28.49
CA ALA A 142 4.52 14.50 -29.67
C ALA A 142 4.29 13.28 -30.58
N ASP A 143 4.27 13.49 -31.90
CA ASP A 143 4.06 12.43 -32.88
C ASP A 143 5.12 11.32 -32.79
N GLY A 144 6.37 11.68 -32.49
CA GLY A 144 7.48 10.74 -32.29
C GLY A 144 7.32 9.80 -31.07
N ASP A 145 6.38 10.11 -30.17
CA ASP A 145 6.09 9.34 -28.97
C ASP A 145 4.77 8.56 -29.06
N PHE A 146 4.08 8.61 -30.19
CA PHE A 146 2.77 7.99 -30.38
C PHE A 146 2.69 6.56 -29.87
N GLU A 147 3.66 5.71 -30.23
CA GLU A 147 3.69 4.31 -29.78
C GLU A 147 3.78 4.17 -28.24
N GLU A 148 4.61 4.99 -27.60
CA GLU A 148 4.83 4.92 -26.15
C GLU A 148 3.62 5.50 -25.39
N THR A 149 3.05 6.60 -25.88
CA THR A 149 1.78 7.14 -25.38
C THR A 149 0.66 6.10 -25.47
N LEU A 150 0.52 5.41 -26.61
CA LEU A 150 -0.46 4.34 -26.76
C LEU A 150 -0.22 3.18 -25.79
N ASN A 151 1.03 2.77 -25.59
CA ASN A 151 1.39 1.71 -24.65
C ASN A 151 1.04 2.09 -23.20
N THR A 152 1.36 3.31 -22.79
CA THR A 152 1.04 3.86 -21.46
C THR A 152 -0.48 3.90 -21.24
N LEU A 153 -1.25 4.35 -22.23
CA LEU A 153 -2.72 4.37 -22.13
C LEU A 153 -3.32 2.96 -22.05
N LYS A 154 -2.84 2.00 -22.85
CA LYS A 154 -3.25 0.59 -22.75
C LYS A 154 -2.94 0.01 -21.37
N TYR A 155 -1.80 0.37 -20.81
CA TYR A 155 -1.38 -0.05 -19.48
C TYR A 155 -2.31 0.52 -18.40
N ALA A 156 -2.59 1.82 -18.43
CA ALA A 156 -3.52 2.49 -17.53
C ALA A 156 -4.94 1.92 -17.64
N HIS A 157 -5.39 1.60 -18.85
CA HIS A 157 -6.68 0.95 -19.08
C HIS A 157 -6.80 -0.41 -18.37
N ARG A 158 -5.74 -1.24 -18.42
CA ARG A 158 -5.71 -2.51 -17.67
C ARG A 158 -5.71 -2.26 -16.16
N ALA A 159 -4.91 -1.31 -15.70
CA ALA A 159 -4.82 -0.95 -14.27
C ALA A 159 -6.16 -0.49 -13.69
N ARG A 160 -6.97 0.24 -14.47
CA ARG A 160 -8.33 0.66 -14.10
C ARG A 160 -9.25 -0.50 -13.70
N ASN A 161 -9.03 -1.70 -14.25
CA ASN A 161 -9.88 -2.85 -14.00
C ASN A 161 -9.58 -3.56 -12.67
N ILE A 162 -8.46 -3.22 -12.02
CA ILE A 162 -8.06 -3.78 -10.74
C ILE A 162 -9.03 -3.31 -9.65
N LYS A 163 -9.44 -4.24 -8.77
CA LYS A 163 -10.32 -3.96 -7.63
C LYS A 163 -9.58 -4.19 -6.34
N ASN A 164 -9.30 -3.11 -5.62
CA ASN A 164 -8.77 -3.16 -4.26
C ASN A 164 -9.91 -3.34 -3.25
N LYS A 165 -9.55 -3.80 -2.04
CA LYS A 165 -10.48 -3.98 -0.91
C LYS A 165 -9.98 -3.16 0.28
N PRO A 166 -10.09 -1.82 0.24
CA PRO A 166 -9.61 -0.98 1.32
C PRO A 166 -10.44 -1.17 2.60
N VAL A 167 -9.76 -1.40 3.72
CA VAL A 167 -10.30 -1.55 5.08
C VAL A 167 -9.48 -0.65 6.02
N VAL A 168 -10.13 -0.07 7.02
CA VAL A 168 -9.46 0.78 8.02
C VAL A 168 -8.48 -0.08 8.84
N ASN A 169 -7.22 0.33 8.92
CA ASN A 169 -6.23 -0.39 9.74
C ASN A 169 -6.35 0.07 11.20
N VAL A 170 -6.87 -0.81 12.05
CA VAL A 170 -6.99 -0.61 13.50
C VAL A 170 -5.96 -1.50 14.18
N ASP A 171 -5.32 -1.04 15.26
CA ASP A 171 -4.39 -1.88 16.03
C ASP A 171 -5.14 -3.11 16.60
N PRO A 172 -4.73 -4.33 16.24
CA PRO A 172 -5.36 -5.55 16.73
C PRO A 172 -5.31 -5.68 18.25
N ARG A 173 -4.33 -5.06 18.94
CA ARG A 173 -4.26 -5.07 20.41
C ARG A 173 -5.41 -4.28 21.03
N GLY A 174 -5.73 -3.12 20.48
CA GLY A 174 -6.88 -2.32 20.93
C GLY A 174 -8.21 -3.02 20.66
N ALA A 175 -8.32 -3.69 19.52
CA ALA A 175 -9.51 -4.50 19.20
C ALA A 175 -9.67 -5.72 20.12
N GLN A 176 -8.57 -6.40 20.46
CA GLN A 176 -8.57 -7.51 21.42
C GLN A 176 -8.90 -7.05 22.84
N LEU A 177 -8.33 -5.94 23.30
CA LEU A 177 -8.64 -5.37 24.62
C LEU A 177 -10.12 -5.01 24.72
N ALA A 178 -10.69 -4.32 23.72
CA ALA A 178 -12.10 -3.99 23.70
C ALA A 178 -13.02 -5.23 23.69
N ALA A 179 -12.65 -6.27 22.94
CA ALA A 179 -13.38 -7.53 22.92
C ALA A 179 -13.35 -8.23 24.29
N MET A 180 -12.17 -8.30 24.93
CA MET A 180 -12.00 -8.87 26.26
C MET A 180 -12.78 -8.08 27.33
N GLN A 181 -12.77 -6.74 27.27
CA GLN A 181 -13.53 -5.90 28.20
C GLN A 181 -15.05 -6.12 28.07
N GLY A 182 -15.57 -6.21 26.85
CA GLY A 182 -16.98 -6.52 26.61
C GLY A 182 -17.37 -7.91 27.14
N GLU A 183 -16.49 -8.90 27.02
CA GLU A 183 -16.71 -10.24 27.59
C GLU A 183 -16.70 -10.22 29.12
N ILE A 184 -15.80 -9.46 29.74
CA ILE A 184 -15.75 -9.26 31.19
C ILE A 184 -17.04 -8.62 31.71
N GLU A 185 -17.57 -7.58 31.05
CA GLU A 185 -18.82 -6.94 31.45
C GLU A 185 -20.03 -7.87 31.31
N ALA A 186 -20.09 -8.65 30.24
CA ALA A 186 -21.15 -9.63 30.03
C ALA A 186 -21.14 -10.71 31.13
N LEU A 187 -19.96 -11.23 31.48
CA LEU A 187 -19.79 -12.22 32.54
C LEU A 187 -20.12 -11.65 33.93
N ARG A 188 -19.68 -10.42 34.24
CA ARG A 188 -20.04 -9.73 35.48
C ARG A 188 -21.56 -9.56 35.61
N SER A 189 -22.23 -9.17 34.53
CA SER A 189 -23.69 -9.03 34.50
C SER A 189 -24.40 -10.38 34.72
N GLN A 190 -23.88 -11.47 34.18
CA GLN A 190 -24.44 -12.81 34.39
C GLN A 190 -24.27 -13.27 35.84
N LEU A 191 -23.08 -13.07 36.43
CA LEU A 191 -22.83 -13.40 37.83
C LEU A 191 -23.75 -12.63 38.77
N GLN A 192 -23.98 -11.36 38.51
CA GLN A 192 -24.85 -10.51 39.32
C GLN A 192 -26.31 -11.00 39.28
N ARG A 193 -26.82 -11.39 38.10
CA ARG A 193 -28.15 -12.00 37.97
C ARG A 193 -28.29 -13.34 38.70
N VAL A 194 -27.22 -14.13 38.73
CA VAL A 194 -27.21 -15.42 39.46
C VAL A 194 -27.13 -15.19 40.97
N SER A 195 -26.38 -14.18 41.43
CA SER A 195 -26.30 -13.85 42.86
C SER A 195 -27.55 -13.18 43.43
N GLU A 196 -28.31 -12.45 42.60
CA GLU A 196 -29.59 -11.82 43.00
C GLU A 196 -30.78 -12.81 42.96
N GLY A 197 -30.61 -13.95 42.30
CA GLY A 197 -31.62 -15.01 42.19
C GLY A 197 -31.51 -16.13 43.24
N ALA A 198 -30.57 -16.03 44.19
CA ALA A 198 -30.35 -16.97 45.29
C ALA A 198 -30.64 -16.30 46.63
#